data_AF-A0A8C6U9U4-F1
#
_entry.id   AF-A0A8C6U9U4-F1
#
_cell.length_a   1.000
_cell.length_b   1.000
_cell.length_c   1.000
_cell.angle_alpha   90.00
_cell.angle_beta   90.00
_cell.angle_gamma   90.00
#
_symmetry.space_group_name_H-M   'P 1'
#
loop_
_entity.id
_entity.type
_entity.pdbx_description
1 polymer ?
#
loop_
_entity_poly.entity_id
_entity_poly.type
_entity_poly.pdbx_seq_one_letter_code
_entity_poly.pdbx_strand_id
1 'polypeptide(L)'
;MDSSLSALSSLKDDNVPLYVQPHYKEAYRLAIYALLCGGTDAYEEFLRAEQISHFLSEQEIALILENAAFPLIEDEAESKADIPDLDLGWPDAPLEETDTSISVLFNPPRQDTPTIKEVVRKQIQDAVQLIAVTMDVFTDVDIFKELVIAALRGVVVYLLLDQTHFGSFLHMSQRLGVSLSEIKTIRVRTVKGLEYRCQSTMKLHGALEQKFILIDCRTVLYGSYSYTWTYEKLNLSMMLVITGQLVSSYDEEFRRLFARSTVPPLLSREKLQPTLYRHSPSSSQLSLHQLHMKNKAMNGIRDDRLNNNNMLTRGVSMQDRLHHFPDMGNLVKGHSYGGELQKLNSMARLRMGTKT
;
A
#
# COMPACT_ATOMS: atom_id res chain seq x y z
N MET A 1 21.06 19.92 -61.28
CA MET A 1 21.11 20.50 -59.90
C MET A 1 19.74 20.30 -59.30
N ASP A 2 19.21 19.10 -59.07
CA ASP A 2 19.72 17.87 -58.45
C ASP A 2 20.21 18.02 -57.02
N SER A 3 19.38 17.43 -56.13
CA SER A 3 19.73 16.76 -54.87
C SER A 3 19.97 17.69 -53.67
N SER A 4 19.24 17.62 -52.54
CA SER A 4 18.77 16.43 -51.83
C SER A 4 17.54 16.70 -50.95
N LEU A 5 16.36 16.23 -51.38
CA LEU A 5 15.22 15.99 -50.48
C LEU A 5 14.71 14.55 -50.58
N SER A 6 15.55 13.64 -51.06
CA SER A 6 15.22 12.23 -51.26
C SER A 6 15.86 11.38 -50.16
N ALA A 7 15.27 11.37 -48.97
CA ALA A 7 15.57 10.34 -47.96
C ALA A 7 14.44 10.08 -46.94
N LEU A 8 13.18 10.38 -47.26
CA LEU A 8 12.02 9.98 -46.44
C LEU A 8 11.02 9.11 -47.20
N SER A 9 11.54 8.21 -48.04
CA SER A 9 10.73 7.11 -48.57
C SER A 9 11.55 5.83 -48.59
N SER A 10 11.41 5.05 -47.52
CA SER A 10 11.50 3.60 -47.61
C SER A 10 10.74 3.01 -46.43
N LEU A 11 9.46 2.73 -46.68
CA LEU A 11 8.63 1.83 -45.89
C LEU A 11 9.38 0.52 -45.61
N LYS A 12 9.42 0.10 -44.34
CA LYS A 12 9.17 -1.30 -44.01
C LYS A 12 8.10 -1.36 -42.94
N ASP A 13 7.02 -1.98 -43.36
CA ASP A 13 5.92 -2.50 -42.57
C ASP A 13 6.49 -3.43 -41.50
N ASP A 14 6.54 -2.98 -40.25
CA ASP A 14 6.62 -3.84 -39.10
C ASP A 14 5.57 -3.36 -38.10
N ASN A 15 4.48 -4.11 -38.03
CA ASN A 15 3.48 -4.09 -36.97
C ASN A 15 4.13 -4.48 -35.62
N VAL A 16 5.13 -3.71 -35.15
CA VAL A 16 5.63 -3.81 -33.78
C VAL A 16 4.68 -2.97 -32.94
N PRO A 17 3.87 -3.56 -32.06
CA PRO A 17 3.14 -2.76 -31.11
C PRO A 17 4.15 -1.89 -30.36
N LEU A 18 3.89 -0.58 -30.31
CA LEU A 18 4.69 0.45 -29.64
C LEU A 18 4.65 0.22 -28.11
N TYR A 19 5.14 -0.92 -27.65
CA TYR A 19 5.35 -1.18 -26.24
C TYR A 19 6.67 -0.53 -25.86
N VAL A 20 6.60 0.36 -24.88
CA VAL A 20 7.79 0.85 -24.20
C VAL A 20 8.47 -0.37 -23.58
N GLN A 21 9.76 -0.55 -23.85
CA GLN A 21 10.55 -1.64 -23.28
C GLN A 21 10.49 -1.62 -21.75
N PRO A 22 10.46 -2.78 -21.06
CA PRO A 22 10.51 -2.83 -19.61
C PRO A 22 11.68 -1.99 -19.06
N HIS A 23 11.39 -1.12 -18.10
CA HIS A 23 12.37 -0.19 -17.53
C HIS A 23 13.27 -0.88 -16.51
N TYR A 24 14.15 -1.78 -16.96
CA TYR A 24 15.17 -2.39 -16.11
C TYR A 24 16.52 -1.69 -16.30
N LYS A 25 17.13 -1.25 -15.19
CA LYS A 25 18.48 -0.70 -15.16
C LYS A 25 19.29 -1.36 -14.05
N GLU A 26 20.27 -2.17 -14.44
CA GLU A 26 21.16 -2.86 -13.49
C GLU A 26 21.85 -1.89 -12.55
N ALA A 27 22.25 -0.73 -13.07
CA ALA A 27 22.89 0.32 -12.29
C ALA A 27 22.01 0.85 -11.14
N TYR A 28 20.68 0.90 -11.31
CA TYR A 28 19.76 1.30 -10.22
C TYR A 28 19.65 0.21 -9.16
N ARG A 29 19.62 -1.06 -9.58
CA ARG A 29 19.63 -2.20 -8.65
C ARG A 29 20.90 -2.22 -7.80
N LEU A 30 22.06 -1.97 -8.41
CA LEU A 30 23.35 -1.88 -7.71
C LEU A 30 23.42 -0.67 -6.78
N ALA A 31 22.87 0.47 -7.17
CA ALA A 31 22.77 1.63 -6.30
C ALA A 31 21.90 1.33 -5.05
N ILE A 32 20.76 0.65 -5.23
CA ILE A 32 19.93 0.20 -4.09
C ILE A 32 20.69 -0.78 -3.21
N TYR A 33 21.48 -1.69 -3.80
CA TYR A 33 22.36 -2.59 -3.03
C TYR A 33 23.39 -1.81 -2.21
N ALA A 34 24.06 -0.82 -2.81
CA ALA A 34 25.01 0.05 -2.10
C ALA A 34 24.33 0.81 -0.94
N LEU A 35 23.12 1.32 -1.16
CA LEU A 35 22.31 1.97 -0.13
C LEU A 35 22.03 1.03 1.05
N LEU A 36 21.61 -0.20 0.76
CA LEU A 36 21.26 -1.18 1.80
C LEU A 36 22.47 -1.66 2.60
N CYS A 37 23.63 -1.82 1.95
CA CYS A 37 24.84 -2.33 2.59
C CYS A 37 25.66 -1.25 3.33
N GLY A 38 25.69 -0.03 2.81
CA GLY A 38 26.58 1.04 3.29
C GLY A 38 25.87 2.35 3.62
N GLY A 39 24.54 2.38 3.59
CA GLY A 39 23.75 3.58 3.87
C GLY A 39 23.86 4.64 2.78
N THR A 40 23.38 5.83 3.10
CA THR A 40 23.30 6.96 2.15
C THR A 40 24.66 7.34 1.59
N ASP A 41 25.74 7.32 2.37
CA ASP A 41 27.07 7.68 1.91
C ASP A 41 27.58 6.75 0.79
N ALA A 42 27.34 5.44 0.93
CA ALA A 42 27.72 4.46 -0.08
C ALA A 42 26.88 4.57 -1.36
N TYR A 43 25.58 4.89 -1.22
CA TYR A 43 24.71 5.20 -2.36
C TYR A 43 25.23 6.42 -3.14
N GLU A 44 25.55 7.51 -2.43
CA GLU A 44 26.09 8.74 -3.02
C GLU A 44 27.44 8.54 -3.72
N GLU A 45 28.34 7.77 -3.10
CA GLU A 45 29.62 7.41 -3.71
C GLU A 45 29.42 6.57 -4.99
N PHE A 46 28.52 5.59 -4.96
CA PHE A 46 28.21 4.74 -6.11
C PHE A 46 27.63 5.55 -7.28
N LEU A 47 26.66 6.43 -7.02
CA LEU A 47 26.09 7.29 -8.06
C LEU A 47 27.15 8.18 -8.72
N ARG A 48 28.07 8.74 -7.92
CA ARG A 48 29.16 9.57 -8.43
C ARG A 48 30.15 8.77 -9.28
N ALA A 49 30.50 7.56 -8.85
CA ALA A 49 31.42 6.69 -9.56
C ALA A 49 30.85 6.25 -10.92
N GLU A 50 29.59 5.85 -10.95
CA GLU A 50 28.88 5.36 -12.15
C GLU A 50 28.25 6.48 -12.99
N GLN A 51 28.41 7.75 -12.58
CA GLN A 51 27.85 8.93 -13.24
C GLN A 51 26.32 8.85 -13.45
N ILE A 52 25.62 8.33 -12.43
CA ILE A 52 24.17 8.15 -12.44
C ILE A 52 23.51 9.34 -11.73
N SER A 53 22.47 9.91 -12.33
CA SER A 53 21.63 10.91 -11.66
C SER A 53 20.85 10.28 -10.50
N HIS A 54 20.71 11.02 -9.40
CA HIS A 54 19.86 10.59 -8.29
C HIS A 54 18.45 10.26 -8.79
N PHE A 55 17.96 9.09 -8.40
CA PHE A 55 16.64 8.59 -8.81
C PHE A 55 15.73 8.26 -7.63
N LEU A 56 16.28 8.23 -6.41
CA LEU A 56 15.52 8.12 -5.16
C LEU A 56 15.43 9.48 -4.48
N SER A 57 14.24 9.82 -3.99
CA SER A 57 14.03 10.94 -3.07
C SER A 57 14.56 10.64 -1.67
N GLU A 58 14.74 11.66 -0.85
CA GLU A 58 15.13 11.50 0.57
C GLU A 58 14.12 10.64 1.35
N GLN A 59 12.83 10.78 1.04
CA GLN A 59 11.77 10.00 1.66
C GLN A 59 11.86 8.52 1.27
N GLU A 60 12.15 8.21 0.00
CA GLU A 60 12.34 6.84 -0.44
C GLU A 60 13.60 6.22 0.17
N ILE A 61 14.69 6.98 0.28
CA ILE A 61 15.93 6.54 0.94
C ILE A 61 15.64 6.18 2.41
N ALA A 62 14.96 7.07 3.15
CA ALA A 62 14.59 6.82 4.53
C ALA A 62 13.68 5.58 4.64
N LEU A 63 12.64 5.50 3.80
CA LEU A 63 11.73 4.36 3.76
C LEU A 63 12.46 3.05 3.51
N ILE A 64 13.41 3.04 2.56
CA ILE A 64 14.18 1.84 2.22
C ILE A 64 15.02 1.40 3.41
N LEU A 65 15.75 2.33 4.03
CA LEU A 65 16.62 2.03 5.17
C LEU A 65 15.84 1.60 6.42
N GLU A 66 14.68 2.19 6.68
CA GLU A 66 13.83 1.86 7.84
C GLU A 66 13.13 0.50 7.69
N ASN A 67 12.73 0.13 6.47
CA ASN A 67 11.95 -1.09 6.22
C ASN A 67 12.80 -2.28 5.73
N ALA A 68 14.10 -2.09 5.52
CA ALA A 68 14.99 -3.17 5.14
C ALA A 68 15.20 -4.13 6.32
N ALA A 69 14.61 -5.32 6.23
CA ALA A 69 14.80 -6.37 7.22
C ALA A 69 15.87 -7.35 6.74
N PHE A 70 16.85 -7.63 7.61
CA PHE A 70 17.68 -8.83 7.47
C PHE A 70 16.81 -10.05 7.80
N PRO A 71 16.81 -11.11 6.98
CA PRO A 71 16.14 -12.35 7.36
C PRO A 71 16.84 -12.91 8.60
N LEU A 72 16.17 -12.88 9.75
CA LEU A 72 16.75 -13.37 11.01
C LEU A 72 16.86 -14.89 11.05
N ILE A 73 16.21 -15.59 10.12
CA ILE A 73 16.34 -17.02 9.82
C ILE A 73 16.02 -17.12 8.33
N GLU A 74 16.74 -17.95 7.57
CA GLU A 74 16.24 -18.38 6.25
C GLU A 74 14.84 -18.92 6.50
N ASP A 75 13.80 -18.23 6.04
CA ASP A 75 12.47 -18.83 5.92
C ASP A 75 12.63 -19.97 4.90
N GLU A 76 13.14 -21.11 5.36
CA GLU A 76 13.06 -22.37 4.67
C GLU A 76 11.58 -22.61 4.45
N ALA A 77 11.21 -22.56 3.17
CA ALA A 77 9.86 -22.61 2.66
C ALA A 77 9.02 -21.36 2.97
N GLU A 78 8.87 -20.51 1.94
CA GLU A 78 7.52 -20.24 1.44
C GLU A 78 6.87 -21.61 1.19
N SER A 79 6.39 -22.25 2.27
CA SER A 79 5.41 -23.31 2.17
C SER A 79 4.33 -22.74 1.29
N LYS A 80 3.87 -23.51 0.29
CA LYS A 80 2.70 -23.15 -0.49
C LYS A 80 1.58 -22.89 0.50
N ALA A 81 1.44 -21.64 0.93
CA ALA A 81 0.41 -21.25 1.87
C ALA A 81 -0.87 -21.46 1.09
N ASP A 82 -1.74 -22.33 1.61
CA ASP A 82 -3.03 -22.58 0.98
C ASP A 82 -3.71 -21.24 0.75
N ILE A 83 -4.14 -21.01 -0.49
CA ILE A 83 -4.78 -19.77 -0.89
C ILE A 83 -6.01 -19.60 0.01
N PRO A 84 -6.10 -18.52 0.80
CA PRO A 84 -7.18 -18.37 1.75
C PRO A 84 -8.51 -18.23 1.01
N ASP A 85 -9.47 -19.08 1.37
CA ASP A 85 -10.83 -18.99 0.86
C ASP A 85 -11.61 -17.85 1.54
N LEU A 86 -12.58 -17.29 0.80
CA LEU A 86 -13.55 -16.32 1.30
C LEU A 86 -14.54 -17.01 2.25
N ASP A 87 -14.09 -17.23 3.48
CA ASP A 87 -14.69 -18.14 4.46
C ASP A 87 -16.04 -17.70 5.04
N LEU A 88 -16.41 -16.43 4.88
CA LEU A 88 -17.72 -15.89 5.25
C LEU A 88 -18.75 -15.97 4.10
N GLY A 89 -18.35 -16.53 2.97
CA GLY A 89 -19.15 -16.55 1.74
C GLY A 89 -18.91 -15.32 0.86
N TRP A 90 -19.35 -15.43 -0.39
CA TRP A 90 -19.26 -14.37 -1.39
C TRP A 90 -20.45 -14.50 -2.35
N PRO A 91 -21.20 -13.42 -2.66
CA PRO A 91 -22.32 -13.48 -3.59
C PRO A 91 -21.86 -13.91 -4.99
N ASP A 92 -22.70 -14.62 -5.71
CA ASP A 92 -22.46 -14.81 -7.14
C ASP A 92 -22.45 -13.45 -7.81
N ALA A 93 -21.37 -13.15 -8.53
CA ALA A 93 -21.26 -11.90 -9.27
C ALA A 93 -22.45 -11.84 -10.23
N PRO A 94 -23.31 -10.80 -10.15
CA PRO A 94 -24.38 -10.68 -11.11
C PRO A 94 -23.72 -10.54 -12.49
N LEU A 95 -24.11 -11.39 -13.44
CA LEU A 95 -23.85 -11.20 -14.87
C LEU A 95 -24.71 -10.01 -15.33
N GLU A 96 -24.36 -8.83 -14.84
CA GLU A 96 -25.03 -7.60 -15.21
C GLU A 96 -24.58 -7.26 -16.65
N GLU A 97 -25.45 -7.55 -17.62
CA GLU A 97 -25.31 -7.11 -19.02
C GLU A 97 -25.42 -5.57 -19.14
N THR A 98 -25.59 -4.85 -18.04
CA THR A 98 -25.70 -3.40 -18.00
C THR A 98 -24.36 -2.73 -18.27
N ASP A 99 -24.40 -1.70 -19.12
CA ASP A 99 -23.23 -0.87 -19.40
C ASP A 99 -22.68 -0.25 -18.12
N THR A 100 -21.36 -0.05 -18.07
CA THR A 100 -20.70 0.55 -16.91
C THR A 100 -21.11 2.01 -16.76
N SER A 101 -21.56 2.39 -15.56
CA SER A 101 -21.83 3.78 -15.18
C SER A 101 -20.80 4.25 -14.17
N ILE A 102 -20.24 5.44 -14.39
CA ILE A 102 -19.24 6.05 -13.52
C ILE A 102 -19.69 7.47 -13.17
N SER A 103 -19.75 7.76 -11.87
CA SER A 103 -19.92 9.12 -11.35
C SER A 103 -18.72 9.48 -10.47
N VAL A 104 -18.44 10.78 -10.32
CA VAL A 104 -17.24 11.27 -9.62
C VAL A 104 -17.64 12.20 -8.47
N LEU A 105 -17.08 11.94 -7.30
CA LEU A 105 -17.18 12.73 -6.08
C LEU A 105 -15.85 13.39 -5.77
N PHE A 106 -15.91 14.52 -5.07
CA PHE A 106 -14.75 15.32 -4.69
C PHE A 106 -14.81 15.63 -3.20
N ASN A 107 -13.64 15.78 -2.58
CA ASN A 107 -13.50 16.42 -1.27
C ASN A 107 -12.51 17.58 -1.40
N PRO A 108 -12.93 18.84 -1.17
CA PRO A 108 -14.28 19.30 -0.82
C PRO A 108 -15.34 18.99 -1.91
N PRO A 109 -16.62 18.83 -1.52
CA PRO A 109 -17.70 18.57 -2.47
C PRO A 109 -17.94 19.75 -3.42
N ARG A 110 -18.46 19.47 -4.61
CA ARG A 110 -18.97 20.48 -5.54
C ARG A 110 -20.35 20.97 -5.09
N GLN A 111 -20.83 22.07 -5.69
CA GLN A 111 -22.18 22.58 -5.44
C GLN A 111 -23.22 21.47 -5.65
N ASP A 112 -24.15 21.36 -4.70
CA ASP A 112 -25.26 20.40 -4.68
C ASP A 112 -24.83 18.92 -4.79
N THR A 113 -23.59 18.59 -4.41
CA THR A 113 -23.11 17.20 -4.32
C THR A 113 -22.84 16.79 -2.87
N PRO A 114 -23.17 15.55 -2.48
CA PRO A 114 -22.84 15.04 -1.15
C PRO A 114 -21.33 14.88 -0.99
N THR A 115 -20.87 14.88 0.26
CA THR A 115 -19.48 14.56 0.59
C THR A 115 -19.19 13.08 0.32
N ILE A 116 -17.91 12.76 0.08
CA ILE A 116 -17.46 11.36 -0.08
C ILE A 116 -17.86 10.52 1.15
N LYS A 117 -17.68 11.05 2.37
CA LYS A 117 -18.03 10.36 3.61
C LYS A 117 -19.53 10.05 3.72
N GLU A 118 -20.39 10.98 3.33
CA GLU A 118 -21.85 10.74 3.32
C GLU A 118 -22.23 9.63 2.35
N VAL A 119 -21.66 9.61 1.14
CA VAL A 119 -21.96 8.57 0.16
C VAL A 119 -21.44 7.21 0.62
N VAL A 120 -20.22 7.14 1.14
CA VAL A 120 -19.66 5.88 1.69
C VAL A 120 -20.56 5.33 2.81
N ARG A 121 -20.94 6.18 3.78
CA ARG A 121 -21.81 5.76 4.88
C ARG A 121 -23.17 5.30 4.39
N LYS A 122 -23.79 6.03 3.44
CA LYS A 122 -25.07 5.64 2.85
C LYS A 122 -24.98 4.28 2.15
N GLN A 123 -23.94 4.05 1.37
CA GLN A 123 -23.76 2.78 0.66
C GLN A 123 -23.56 1.61 1.62
N ILE A 124 -22.83 1.80 2.74
CA ILE A 124 -22.72 0.79 3.81
C ILE A 124 -24.09 0.53 4.47
N GLN A 125 -24.87 1.59 4.70
CA GLN A 125 -26.21 1.47 5.28
C GLN A 125 -27.16 0.70 4.36
N ASP A 126 -27.08 0.92 3.05
CA ASP A 126 -27.94 0.29 2.04
C ASP A 126 -27.50 -1.16 1.69
N ALA A 127 -26.29 -1.58 2.10
CA ALA A 127 -25.75 -2.91 1.83
C ALA A 127 -26.58 -4.03 2.48
N VAL A 128 -26.77 -5.13 1.73
CA VAL A 128 -27.67 -6.23 2.12
C VAL A 128 -26.94 -7.56 2.33
N GLN A 129 -25.88 -7.83 1.56
CA GLN A 129 -25.22 -9.14 1.53
C GLN A 129 -23.73 -9.05 1.88
N LEU A 130 -22.99 -8.18 1.21
CA LEU A 130 -21.53 -8.15 1.26
C LEU A 130 -20.99 -6.72 1.23
N ILE A 131 -19.99 -6.46 2.07
CA ILE A 131 -19.10 -5.30 1.99
C ILE A 131 -17.66 -5.80 1.99
N ALA A 132 -16.90 -5.44 0.97
CA ALA A 132 -15.48 -5.76 0.84
C ALA A 132 -14.67 -4.47 0.71
N VAL A 133 -13.84 -4.17 1.71
CA VAL A 133 -13.03 -2.93 1.77
C VAL A 133 -11.57 -3.27 1.61
N THR A 134 -10.90 -2.54 0.73
CA THR A 134 -9.44 -2.48 0.59
C THR A 134 -8.99 -1.06 0.94
N MET A 135 -8.14 -0.90 1.95
CA MET A 135 -7.79 0.43 2.46
C MET A 135 -6.35 0.51 2.98
N ASP A 136 -5.70 1.64 2.70
CA ASP A 136 -4.35 1.97 3.18
C ASP A 136 -4.36 2.32 4.68
N VAL A 137 -5.15 3.31 5.09
CA VAL A 137 -5.29 3.78 6.47
C VAL A 137 -6.76 3.88 6.83
N PHE A 138 -7.13 3.20 7.93
CA PHE A 138 -8.50 3.21 8.44
C PHE A 138 -8.53 3.57 9.93
N THR A 139 -8.88 4.83 10.22
CA THR A 139 -9.06 5.38 11.58
C THR A 139 -10.31 6.25 11.74
N ASP A 140 -11.19 6.30 10.72
CA ASP A 140 -12.49 6.98 10.82
C ASP A 140 -13.50 6.16 11.64
N VAL A 141 -13.85 6.69 12.81
CA VAL A 141 -14.77 6.07 13.77
C VAL A 141 -16.19 5.93 13.22
N ASP A 142 -16.66 6.89 12.43
CA ASP A 142 -18.04 6.90 11.95
C ASP A 142 -18.24 5.84 10.88
N ILE A 143 -17.31 5.75 9.92
CA ILE A 143 -17.35 4.71 8.88
C ILE A 143 -17.22 3.32 9.53
N PHE A 144 -16.31 3.15 10.49
CA PHE A 144 -16.15 1.87 11.19
C PHE A 144 -17.41 1.44 11.95
N LYS A 145 -18.09 2.38 12.62
CA LYS A 145 -19.38 2.09 13.29
C LYS A 145 -20.44 1.61 12.31
N GLU A 146 -20.55 2.22 11.14
CA GLU A 146 -21.51 1.78 10.11
C GLU A 146 -21.20 0.36 9.63
N LEU A 147 -19.93 -0.01 9.47
CA LEU A 147 -19.54 -1.37 9.11
C LEU A 147 -19.89 -2.38 10.20
N VAL A 148 -19.67 -2.04 11.47
CA VAL A 148 -20.06 -2.88 12.60
C VAL A 148 -21.58 -3.05 12.64
N ILE A 149 -22.35 -1.97 12.45
CA ILE A 149 -23.81 -2.04 12.37
C ILE A 149 -24.24 -2.93 11.20
N ALA A 150 -23.64 -2.78 10.02
CA ALA A 150 -23.91 -3.64 8.87
C ALA A 150 -23.66 -5.11 9.18
N ALA A 151 -22.52 -5.42 9.82
CA ALA A 151 -22.16 -6.76 10.22
C ALA A 151 -23.15 -7.37 11.24
N LEU A 152 -23.66 -6.57 12.18
CA LEU A 152 -24.69 -6.98 13.15
C LEU A 152 -26.06 -7.22 12.48
N ARG A 153 -26.33 -6.60 11.33
CA ARG A 153 -27.52 -6.90 10.50
C ARG A 153 -27.37 -8.20 9.70
N GLY A 154 -26.20 -8.84 9.74
CA GLY A 154 -25.91 -10.08 9.01
C GLY A 154 -25.19 -9.88 7.67
N VAL A 155 -24.82 -8.64 7.32
CA VAL A 155 -23.99 -8.36 6.12
C VAL A 155 -22.59 -8.91 6.36
N VAL A 156 -22.04 -9.64 5.39
CA VAL A 156 -20.67 -10.13 5.45
C VAL A 156 -19.70 -8.97 5.18
N VAL A 157 -18.71 -8.78 6.04
CA VAL A 157 -17.72 -7.69 5.89
C VAL A 157 -16.32 -8.26 5.81
N TYR A 158 -15.63 -8.04 4.70
CA TYR A 158 -14.19 -8.28 4.58
C TYR A 158 -13.42 -6.96 4.59
N LEU A 159 -12.37 -6.88 5.40
CA LEU A 159 -11.46 -5.74 5.48
C LEU A 159 -10.05 -6.19 5.14
N LEU A 160 -9.50 -5.69 4.04
CA LEU A 160 -8.10 -5.81 3.66
C LEU A 160 -7.42 -4.47 3.95
N LEU A 161 -6.52 -4.48 4.93
CA LEU A 161 -5.82 -3.29 5.40
C LEU A 161 -4.33 -3.39 5.11
N ASP A 162 -3.68 -2.25 4.88
CA ASP A 162 -2.23 -2.21 4.82
C ASP A 162 -1.61 -2.69 6.15
N GLN A 163 -0.57 -3.53 6.06
CA GLN A 163 0.06 -4.10 7.24
C GLN A 163 0.71 -3.04 8.14
N THR A 164 1.32 -2.00 7.56
CA THR A 164 2.07 -0.98 8.33
C THR A 164 1.13 -0.14 9.20
N HIS A 165 -0.10 0.08 8.74
CA HIS A 165 -1.08 0.93 9.42
C HIS A 165 -2.15 0.17 10.21
N PHE A 166 -2.11 -1.17 10.20
CA PHE A 166 -3.08 -2.01 10.92
C PHE A 166 -3.15 -1.72 12.44
N GLY A 167 -2.01 -1.42 13.07
CA GLY A 167 -1.97 -1.10 14.51
C GLY A 167 -2.86 0.09 14.89
N SER A 168 -2.93 1.11 14.03
CA SER A 168 -3.78 2.29 14.24
C SER A 168 -5.26 1.95 14.17
N PHE A 169 -5.65 1.09 13.22
CA PHE A 169 -7.02 0.58 13.09
C PHE A 169 -7.42 -0.24 14.33
N LEU A 170 -6.57 -1.17 14.75
CA LEU A 170 -6.84 -2.02 15.92
C LEU A 170 -7.01 -1.20 17.20
N HIS A 171 -6.15 -0.20 17.40
CA HIS A 171 -6.27 0.69 18.55
C HIS A 171 -7.55 1.54 18.51
N MET A 172 -7.99 1.99 17.32
CA MET A 172 -9.30 2.64 17.17
C MET A 172 -10.44 1.69 17.56
N SER A 173 -10.45 0.46 17.06
CA SER A 173 -11.54 -0.50 17.35
C SER A 173 -11.62 -0.84 18.84
N GLN A 174 -10.46 -1.04 19.49
CA GLN A 174 -10.36 -1.30 20.94
C GLN A 174 -10.88 -0.12 21.77
N ARG A 175 -10.58 1.12 21.39
CA ARG A 175 -11.12 2.33 22.08
C ARG A 175 -12.64 2.44 21.99
N LEU A 176 -13.23 1.89 20.93
CA LEU A 176 -14.69 1.81 20.78
C LEU A 176 -15.30 0.62 21.54
N GLY A 177 -14.47 -0.20 22.20
CA GLY A 177 -14.92 -1.41 22.90
C GLY A 177 -15.36 -2.53 21.95
N VAL A 178 -14.94 -2.49 20.68
CA VAL A 178 -15.29 -3.50 19.68
C VAL A 178 -14.22 -4.57 19.62
N SER A 179 -14.59 -5.78 20.06
CA SER A 179 -13.77 -6.98 19.91
C SER A 179 -14.02 -7.62 18.54
N LEU A 180 -13.07 -7.46 17.61
CA LEU A 180 -13.20 -7.97 16.23
C LEU A 180 -13.31 -9.50 16.18
N SER A 181 -12.78 -10.21 17.19
CA SER A 181 -12.87 -11.68 17.28
C SER A 181 -14.27 -12.18 17.64
N GLU A 182 -15.11 -11.35 18.25
CA GLU A 182 -16.48 -11.71 18.64
C GLU A 182 -17.48 -11.58 17.48
N ILE A 183 -17.20 -10.70 16.51
CA ILE A 183 -18.10 -10.45 15.37
C ILE A 183 -17.76 -11.40 14.23
N LYS A 184 -18.46 -12.55 14.18
CA LYS A 184 -18.22 -13.60 13.18
C LYS A 184 -18.45 -13.18 11.73
N THR A 185 -19.23 -12.12 11.50
CA THR A 185 -19.54 -11.57 10.17
C THR A 185 -18.49 -10.57 9.67
N ILE A 186 -17.44 -10.28 10.46
CA ILE A 186 -16.31 -9.43 10.03
C ILE A 186 -15.04 -10.29 9.92
N ARG A 187 -14.35 -10.17 8.78
CA ARG A 187 -13.01 -10.74 8.59
C ARG A 187 -12.02 -9.64 8.24
N VAL A 188 -11.07 -9.42 9.14
CA VAL A 188 -9.98 -8.46 8.94
C VAL A 188 -8.68 -9.20 8.60
N ARG A 189 -8.01 -8.79 7.54
CA ARG A 189 -6.71 -9.31 7.09
C ARG A 189 -5.80 -8.16 6.69
N THR A 190 -4.49 -8.43 6.72
CA THR A 190 -3.47 -7.46 6.32
C THR A 190 -2.79 -7.85 5.02
N VAL A 191 -2.48 -6.87 4.18
CA VAL A 191 -1.77 -7.04 2.92
C VAL A 191 -0.45 -6.29 2.99
N LYS A 192 0.62 -6.92 2.49
CA LYS A 192 1.89 -6.24 2.17
C LYS A 192 1.92 -5.92 0.68
N GLY A 193 2.59 -4.85 0.30
CA GLY A 193 2.93 -4.61 -1.09
C GLY A 193 3.98 -5.60 -1.61
N LEU A 194 4.50 -5.31 -2.80
CA LEU A 194 5.46 -6.19 -3.48
C LEU A 194 6.74 -6.39 -2.65
N GLU A 195 7.27 -7.61 -2.66
CA GLU A 195 8.58 -7.91 -2.09
C GLU A 195 9.68 -7.49 -3.07
N TYR A 196 10.64 -6.71 -2.57
CA TYR A 196 11.91 -6.45 -3.24
C TYR A 196 13.01 -7.22 -2.52
N ARG A 197 13.64 -8.16 -3.23
CA ARG A 197 14.69 -9.03 -2.69
C ARG A 197 16.06 -8.57 -3.17
N CYS A 198 16.94 -8.26 -2.22
CA CYS A 198 18.31 -7.88 -2.50
C CYS A 198 19.25 -9.10 -2.49
N GLN A 199 20.39 -9.00 -3.19
CA GLN A 199 21.43 -10.04 -3.18
C GLN A 199 22.03 -10.23 -1.78
N SER A 200 22.00 -9.21 -0.92
CA SER A 200 22.44 -9.26 0.48
C SER A 200 21.48 -10.06 1.39
N THR A 201 20.51 -10.80 0.83
CA THR A 201 19.39 -11.47 1.51
C THR A 201 18.36 -10.55 2.16
N MET A 202 18.62 -9.23 2.19
CA MET A 202 17.67 -8.25 2.72
C MET A 202 16.39 -8.22 1.89
N LYS A 203 15.26 -8.13 2.59
CA LYS A 203 13.92 -8.04 2.00
C LYS A 203 13.30 -6.70 2.34
N LEU A 204 12.68 -6.06 1.35
CA LEU A 204 11.79 -4.92 1.51
C LEU A 204 10.40 -5.28 1.03
N HIS A 205 9.39 -4.65 1.61
CA HIS A 205 8.02 -4.74 1.13
C HIS A 205 7.47 -3.35 0.85
N GLY A 206 6.73 -3.22 -0.26
CA GLY A 206 5.89 -2.04 -0.49
C GLY A 206 4.65 -2.04 0.40
N ALA A 207 3.78 -1.06 0.19
CA ALA A 207 2.50 -0.90 0.88
C ALA A 207 1.29 -1.23 -0.03
N LEU A 208 0.13 -1.45 0.58
CA LEU A 208 -1.16 -1.49 -0.08
C LEU A 208 -1.70 -0.06 -0.26
N GLU A 209 -1.60 0.48 -1.47
CA GLU A 209 -2.07 1.83 -1.83
C GLU A 209 -3.48 1.85 -2.47
N GLN A 210 -4.02 0.68 -2.82
CA GLN A 210 -5.35 0.57 -3.42
C GLN A 210 -6.44 0.87 -2.39
N LYS A 211 -7.38 1.73 -2.77
CA LYS A 211 -8.47 2.19 -1.92
C LYS A 211 -9.80 2.02 -2.63
N PHE A 212 -10.53 0.98 -2.27
CA PHE A 212 -11.89 0.80 -2.74
C PHE A 212 -12.78 0.05 -1.75
N ILE A 213 -14.08 0.27 -1.89
CA ILE A 213 -15.13 -0.50 -1.24
C ILE A 213 -16.05 -1.08 -2.30
N LEU A 214 -16.26 -2.39 -2.26
CA LEU A 214 -17.15 -3.17 -3.10
C LEU A 214 -18.36 -3.58 -2.26
N ILE A 215 -19.56 -3.28 -2.75
CA ILE A 215 -20.82 -3.47 -2.01
C ILE A 215 -21.76 -4.32 -2.85
N ASP A 216 -22.21 -5.42 -2.26
CA ASP A 216 -23.16 -6.40 -2.82
C ASP A 216 -22.80 -6.91 -4.22
N CYS A 217 -21.51 -6.86 -4.59
CA CYS A 217 -21.03 -7.14 -5.95
C CYS A 217 -21.71 -6.29 -7.05
N ARG A 218 -22.22 -5.09 -6.71
CA ARG A 218 -22.99 -4.21 -7.60
C ARG A 218 -22.43 -2.80 -7.72
N THR A 219 -21.85 -2.30 -6.63
CA THR A 219 -21.33 -0.92 -6.57
C THR A 219 -19.91 -0.95 -6.04
N VAL A 220 -19.02 -0.22 -6.71
CA VAL A 220 -17.67 0.04 -6.24
C VAL A 220 -17.48 1.53 -6.02
N LEU A 221 -16.88 1.91 -4.89
CA LEU A 221 -16.31 3.23 -4.73
C LEU A 221 -14.79 3.12 -4.70
N TYR A 222 -14.11 3.78 -5.63
CA TYR A 222 -12.64 3.71 -5.79
C TYR A 222 -12.06 5.12 -5.90
N GLY A 223 -10.96 5.42 -5.21
CA GLY A 223 -10.35 6.74 -5.32
C GLY A 223 -9.15 6.97 -4.42
N SER A 224 -8.84 8.25 -4.17
CA SER A 224 -7.70 8.64 -3.34
C SER A 224 -8.04 8.84 -1.86
N TYR A 225 -9.33 8.81 -1.49
CA TYR A 225 -9.83 9.09 -0.15
C TYR A 225 -9.54 7.94 0.83
N SER A 226 -8.67 8.16 1.81
CA SER A 226 -8.43 7.22 2.92
C SER A 226 -9.41 7.49 4.08
N TYR A 227 -9.78 6.44 4.83
CA TYR A 227 -10.76 6.57 5.92
C TYR A 227 -10.12 7.12 7.19
N THR A 228 -9.83 8.42 7.16
CA THR A 228 -9.17 9.16 8.24
C THR A 228 -9.74 10.57 8.36
N TRP A 229 -9.55 11.19 9.53
CA TRP A 229 -9.98 12.58 9.76
C TRP A 229 -9.28 13.59 8.83
N THR A 230 -8.00 13.36 8.47
CA THR A 230 -7.25 14.28 7.61
C THR A 230 -7.82 14.33 6.20
N TYR A 231 -8.32 13.22 5.67
CA TYR A 231 -9.00 13.20 4.38
C TYR A 231 -10.36 13.88 4.40
N GLU A 232 -11.01 13.96 5.57
CA GLU A 232 -12.24 14.74 5.71
C GLU A 232 -11.94 16.25 5.79
N LYS A 233 -10.88 16.67 6.50
CA LYS A 233 -10.69 18.08 6.87
C LYS A 233 -9.56 18.81 6.14
N LEU A 234 -8.54 18.11 5.66
CA LEU A 234 -7.31 18.70 5.16
C LEU A 234 -7.03 18.35 3.70
N ASN A 235 -7.22 17.09 3.31
CA ASN A 235 -6.75 16.61 2.01
C ASN A 235 -7.77 16.85 0.89
N LEU A 236 -7.25 17.22 -0.28
CA LEU A 236 -8.00 17.19 -1.53
C LEU A 236 -8.02 15.76 -2.05
N SER A 237 -9.20 15.25 -2.40
CA SER A 237 -9.34 13.89 -2.91
C SER A 237 -10.54 13.76 -3.85
N MET A 238 -10.56 12.64 -4.57
CA MET A 238 -11.66 12.28 -5.45
C MET A 238 -11.99 10.79 -5.29
N MET A 239 -13.24 10.43 -5.58
CA MET A 239 -13.72 9.06 -5.55
C MET A 239 -14.71 8.82 -6.67
N LEU A 240 -14.51 7.74 -7.42
CA LEU A 240 -15.44 7.23 -8.42
C LEU A 240 -16.49 6.37 -7.73
N VAL A 241 -17.75 6.47 -8.17
CA VAL A 241 -18.81 5.51 -7.88
C VAL A 241 -19.11 4.78 -9.19
N ILE A 242 -18.89 3.47 -9.19
CA ILE A 242 -18.89 2.61 -10.37
C ILE A 242 -19.97 1.55 -10.20
N THR A 243 -20.79 1.34 -11.22
CA THR A 243 -21.77 0.24 -11.32
C THR A 243 -21.72 -0.40 -12.70
N GLY A 244 -22.32 -1.59 -12.86
CA GLY A 244 -22.32 -2.37 -14.09
C GLY A 244 -21.07 -3.23 -14.28
N GLN A 245 -20.77 -3.62 -15.52
CA GLN A 245 -19.76 -4.63 -15.85
C GLN A 245 -18.38 -4.45 -15.18
N LEU A 246 -17.87 -3.23 -15.06
CA LEU A 246 -16.53 -2.97 -14.49
C LEU A 246 -16.39 -3.41 -13.02
N VAL A 247 -17.50 -3.60 -12.30
CA VAL A 247 -17.51 -4.09 -10.92
C VAL A 247 -16.89 -5.49 -10.81
N SER A 248 -17.05 -6.33 -11.83
CA SER A 248 -16.43 -7.66 -11.89
C SER A 248 -14.90 -7.62 -11.80
N SER A 249 -14.26 -6.63 -12.43
CA SER A 249 -12.80 -6.44 -12.34
C SER A 249 -12.33 -6.12 -10.92
N TYR A 250 -13.15 -5.42 -10.14
CA TYR A 250 -12.86 -5.12 -8.73
C TYR A 250 -13.14 -6.32 -7.81
N ASP A 251 -14.12 -7.16 -8.15
CA ASP A 251 -14.31 -8.46 -7.48
C ASP A 251 -13.06 -9.34 -7.66
N GLU A 252 -12.60 -9.51 -8.91
CA GLU A 252 -11.38 -10.26 -9.22
C GLU A 252 -10.16 -9.70 -8.49
N GLU A 253 -10.00 -8.38 -8.46
CA GLU A 253 -8.88 -7.75 -7.76
C GLU A 253 -8.97 -7.95 -6.24
N PHE A 254 -10.17 -7.83 -5.65
CA PHE A 254 -10.35 -8.11 -4.22
C PHE A 254 -9.95 -9.56 -3.89
N ARG A 255 -10.37 -10.53 -4.70
CA ARG A 255 -9.98 -11.94 -4.52
C ARG A 255 -8.47 -12.13 -4.64
N ARG A 256 -7.83 -11.46 -5.60
CA ARG A 256 -6.37 -11.48 -5.78
C ARG A 256 -5.64 -10.91 -4.56
N LEU A 257 -6.12 -9.80 -4.00
CA LEU A 257 -5.56 -9.22 -2.77
C LEU A 257 -5.82 -10.11 -1.55
N PHE A 258 -7.02 -10.70 -1.45
CA PHE A 258 -7.38 -11.60 -0.37
C PHE A 258 -6.47 -12.84 -0.36
N ALA A 259 -6.19 -13.41 -1.53
CA ALA A 259 -5.25 -14.52 -1.70
C ALA A 259 -3.82 -14.19 -1.20
N ARG A 260 -3.39 -12.92 -1.32
CA ARG A 260 -2.08 -12.43 -0.86
C ARG A 260 -2.07 -11.99 0.60
N SER A 261 -3.24 -11.82 1.20
CA SER A 261 -3.39 -11.28 2.55
C SER A 261 -3.06 -12.31 3.61
N THR A 262 -2.68 -11.84 4.80
CA THR A 262 -2.36 -12.66 5.96
C THR A 262 -3.27 -12.31 7.14
N VAL A 263 -3.44 -13.24 8.08
CA VAL A 263 -4.17 -12.95 9.32
C VAL A 263 -3.22 -12.16 10.23
N PRO A 264 -3.63 -10.98 10.75
CA PRO A 264 -2.79 -10.19 11.64
C PRO A 264 -2.45 -11.00 12.90
N PRO A 265 -1.16 -11.07 13.30
CA PRO A 265 -0.76 -11.84 14.49
C PRO A 265 -1.50 -11.42 15.76
N LEU A 266 -1.80 -10.13 15.88
CA LEU A 266 -2.53 -9.56 17.02
C LEU A 266 -3.95 -10.11 17.16
N LEU A 267 -4.63 -10.42 16.05
CA LEU A 267 -5.96 -11.06 16.06
C LEU A 267 -5.87 -12.58 16.25
N SER A 268 -4.73 -13.18 15.92
CA SER A 268 -4.49 -14.63 16.11
C SER A 268 -4.23 -14.97 17.57
N ARG A 269 -3.62 -14.06 18.35
CA ARG A 269 -3.28 -14.27 19.76
C ARG A 269 -4.50 -14.32 20.68
N GLU A 270 -5.61 -13.66 20.31
CA GLU A 270 -6.87 -13.71 21.07
C GLU A 270 -7.49 -15.12 21.07
N LYS A 271 -7.21 -15.97 20.07
CA LYS A 271 -7.72 -17.35 20.02
C LYS A 271 -7.00 -18.33 20.96
N LEU A 272 -5.84 -17.96 21.52
CA LEU A 272 -4.97 -18.85 22.29
C LEU A 272 -5.06 -18.67 23.82
N GLN A 273 -6.07 -17.99 24.36
CA GLN A 273 -6.25 -17.91 25.82
C GLN A 273 -7.68 -18.22 26.27
N PRO A 274 -7.89 -19.41 26.85
CA PRO A 274 -8.87 -19.60 27.91
C PRO A 274 -8.16 -19.72 29.27
N THR A 275 -8.53 -18.82 30.20
CA THR A 275 -8.39 -18.91 31.66
C THR A 275 -6.97 -18.82 32.28
N LEU A 276 -6.73 -17.75 33.07
CA LEU A 276 -6.51 -17.80 34.53
C LEU A 276 -6.10 -16.39 35.06
N TYR A 277 -7.05 -15.76 35.76
CA TYR A 277 -6.97 -14.72 36.80
C TYR A 277 -5.90 -13.61 36.77
N ARG A 278 -6.36 -12.34 36.86
CA ARG A 278 -6.39 -11.62 38.17
C ARG A 278 -7.26 -10.36 38.13
N HIS A 279 -8.35 -10.37 38.89
CA HIS A 279 -9.06 -9.17 39.33
C HIS A 279 -8.14 -8.27 40.16
N SER A 280 -8.27 -6.94 40.01
CA SER A 280 -8.38 -5.95 41.10
C SER A 280 -8.57 -4.53 40.48
N PRO A 281 -9.04 -3.51 41.22
CA PRO A 281 -10.39 -3.00 41.06
C PRO A 281 -10.44 -1.56 40.54
N SER A 282 -11.66 -1.12 40.25
CA SER A 282 -12.06 0.24 39.91
C SER A 282 -11.45 1.32 40.81
N SER A 283 -11.07 2.45 40.22
CA SER A 283 -11.33 3.79 40.78
C SER A 283 -11.32 4.85 39.67
N SER A 284 -12.55 5.24 39.33
CA SER A 284 -13.06 6.54 38.91
C SER A 284 -12.13 7.75 38.78
N GLN A 285 -12.40 8.48 37.68
CA GLN A 285 -12.49 9.95 37.57
C GLN A 285 -11.25 10.79 37.93
N LEU A 286 -10.62 11.36 36.91
CA LEU A 286 -9.99 12.67 37.05
C LEU A 286 -10.38 13.57 35.87
N SER A 287 -11.19 14.55 36.24
CA SER A 287 -11.60 15.69 35.44
C SER A 287 -10.41 16.60 35.12
N LEU A 288 -10.47 17.18 33.92
CA LEU A 288 -9.72 18.36 33.53
C LEU A 288 -10.03 19.50 34.50
N HIS A 289 -9.04 19.92 35.28
CA HIS A 289 -8.78 21.33 35.61
C HIS A 289 -7.39 21.46 36.22
N GLN A 290 -6.73 22.58 35.89
CA GLN A 290 -5.69 23.23 36.69
C GLN A 290 -4.21 22.85 36.41
N LEU A 291 -3.66 23.41 35.34
CA LEU A 291 -2.27 23.91 35.39
C LEU A 291 -2.21 25.34 34.88
N HIS A 292 -2.22 26.24 35.85
CA HIS A 292 -1.95 27.67 35.70
C HIS A 292 -0.44 27.89 35.74
N MET A 293 0.03 28.80 34.88
CA MET A 293 1.40 29.30 34.76
C MET A 293 2.11 29.61 36.08
N LYS A 294 3.41 29.30 36.15
CA LYS A 294 4.40 30.11 36.87
C LYS A 294 5.78 30.03 36.24
N ASN A 295 6.16 31.12 35.57
CA ASN A 295 7.53 31.49 35.27
C ASN A 295 8.34 31.66 36.57
N LYS A 296 9.58 31.18 36.57
CA LYS A 296 10.67 31.84 37.29
C LYS A 296 12.02 31.51 36.63
N ALA A 297 12.55 32.51 35.92
CA ALA A 297 13.97 32.60 35.58
C ALA A 297 14.75 33.06 36.83
N MET A 298 15.98 32.57 37.02
CA MET A 298 17.23 33.33 36.82
C MET A 298 18.45 32.69 37.51
N ASN A 299 19.56 32.76 36.78
CA ASN A 299 20.97 32.84 37.19
C ASN A 299 21.64 31.56 37.72
N GLY A 300 22.86 31.19 37.30
CA GLY A 300 23.77 31.79 36.32
C GLY A 300 25.19 31.19 36.40
N ILE A 301 25.94 31.37 35.32
CA ILE A 301 27.40 31.64 35.23
C ILE A 301 28.41 30.45 35.26
N ARG A 302 29.03 30.24 34.07
CA ARG A 302 30.45 29.97 33.69
C ARG A 302 31.17 28.73 34.26
N ASP A 303 32.16 28.07 33.62
CA ASP A 303 33.12 28.31 32.51
C ASP A 303 33.58 26.88 32.08
N ASP A 304 33.75 26.49 30.80
CA ASP A 304 34.84 26.78 29.84
C ASP A 304 35.87 25.61 29.68
N ARG A 305 36.31 25.38 28.43
CA ARG A 305 37.53 24.66 27.94
C ARG A 305 37.49 23.21 27.39
N LEU A 306 37.62 23.16 26.05
CA LEU A 306 38.66 22.51 25.21
C LEU A 306 39.01 21.02 25.40
N ASN A 307 38.94 20.19 24.34
CA ASN A 307 40.08 19.95 23.41
C ASN A 307 39.78 18.86 22.33
N ASN A 308 40.44 19.02 21.19
CA ASN A 308 40.49 18.20 19.96
C ASN A 308 40.97 16.75 20.15
N ASN A 309 40.68 15.89 19.15
CA ASN A 309 41.67 14.98 18.54
C ASN A 309 41.25 14.50 17.13
N ASN A 310 42.05 14.90 16.13
CA ASN A 310 42.17 14.31 14.79
C ASN A 310 43.13 13.10 14.85
N MET A 311 42.86 12.01 14.13
CA MET A 311 43.91 11.20 13.50
C MET A 311 43.43 10.56 12.19
N LEU A 312 44.26 10.76 11.16
CA LEU A 312 44.20 10.22 9.81
C LEU A 312 44.56 8.72 9.80
N THR A 313 43.88 7.92 8.98
CA THR A 313 44.47 6.72 8.36
C THR A 313 43.98 6.51 6.93
N ARG A 314 44.94 6.73 6.00
CA ARG A 314 45.12 6.24 4.62
C ARG A 314 44.04 5.30 4.04
N GLY A 315 43.47 5.76 2.92
CA GLY A 315 42.57 5.02 2.05
C GLY A 315 43.22 3.91 1.23
N VAL A 316 42.45 2.85 1.03
CA VAL A 316 42.61 1.84 -0.02
C VAL A 316 41.36 1.95 -0.89
N SER A 317 41.54 2.02 -2.20
CA SER A 317 40.47 2.21 -3.21
C SER A 317 39.38 1.14 -3.10
N MET A 318 38.11 1.55 -3.06
CA MET A 318 36.94 0.67 -2.97
C MET A 318 36.73 -0.17 -4.24
N GLN A 319 37.32 0.22 -5.38
CA GLN A 319 37.30 -0.60 -6.61
C GLN A 319 37.98 -1.97 -6.43
N ASP A 320 38.99 -2.09 -5.57
CA ASP A 320 39.69 -3.37 -5.36
C ASP A 320 38.88 -4.39 -4.55
N ARG A 321 37.84 -3.95 -3.83
CA ARG A 321 36.97 -4.85 -3.06
C ARG A 321 35.86 -5.50 -3.90
N LEU A 322 35.64 -5.03 -5.12
CA LEU A 322 34.59 -5.55 -6.02
C LEU A 322 35.11 -6.57 -7.05
N HIS A 323 36.42 -6.79 -7.15
CA HIS A 323 37.04 -7.62 -8.20
C HIS A 323 37.51 -9.02 -7.76
N HIS A 324 37.13 -9.50 -6.57
CA HIS A 324 37.33 -10.90 -6.21
C HIS A 324 35.98 -11.58 -6.03
N PHE A 325 35.57 -12.40 -7.00
CA PHE A 325 35.06 -13.79 -6.86
C PHE A 325 34.35 -14.25 -8.15
N PRO A 326 34.28 -15.57 -8.39
CA PRO A 326 34.40 -16.18 -9.70
C PRO A 326 33.04 -16.32 -10.39
N ASP A 327 33.15 -16.47 -11.70
CA ASP A 327 32.10 -16.85 -12.64
C ASP A 327 31.25 -18.01 -12.10
N MET A 328 30.01 -17.72 -11.73
CA MET A 328 28.96 -18.70 -11.43
C MET A 328 27.79 -18.41 -12.35
N GLY A 329 27.92 -18.89 -13.58
CA GLY A 329 26.81 -19.12 -14.47
C GLY A 329 25.76 -20.01 -13.80
N ASN A 330 24.50 -19.63 -14.01
CA ASN A 330 23.27 -20.31 -13.59
C ASN A 330 22.82 -20.08 -12.14
N LEU A 331 22.18 -18.93 -11.88
CA LEU A 331 20.98 -18.88 -11.03
C LEU A 331 20.11 -17.63 -11.33
N VAL A 332 19.81 -17.37 -12.60
CA VAL A 332 18.80 -16.36 -12.98
C VAL A 332 17.48 -17.07 -13.26
N LYS A 333 16.70 -17.35 -12.22
CA LYS A 333 15.24 -17.44 -12.36
C LYS A 333 14.70 -16.02 -12.18
N GLY A 334 14.89 -15.21 -13.21
CA GLY A 334 14.19 -13.93 -13.33
C GLY A 334 12.69 -14.22 -13.42
N HIS A 335 11.90 -13.55 -12.58
CA HIS A 335 10.46 -13.50 -12.79
C HIS A 335 10.21 -12.80 -14.12
N SER A 336 9.75 -13.59 -15.09
CA SER A 336 9.35 -13.10 -16.41
C SER A 336 8.15 -12.16 -16.25
N TYR A 337 8.34 -10.89 -16.60
CA TYR A 337 7.25 -9.94 -16.82
C TYR A 337 6.64 -10.26 -18.19
N GLY A 338 5.76 -11.26 -18.22
CA GLY A 338 5.15 -11.74 -19.45
C GLY A 338 4.19 -12.88 -19.17
N GLY A 339 3.09 -12.59 -18.48
CA GLY A 339 1.93 -13.47 -18.52
C GLY A 339 1.42 -13.55 -19.96
N GLU A 340 1.18 -14.77 -20.45
CA GLU A 340 0.65 -15.06 -21.78
C GLU A 340 -0.58 -14.19 -22.09
N LEU A 341 -0.42 -13.24 -23.01
CA LEU A 341 -1.52 -12.50 -23.61
C LEU A 341 -2.35 -13.47 -24.45
N GLN A 342 -3.44 -13.99 -23.87
CA GLN A 342 -4.51 -14.60 -24.65
C GLN A 342 -5.03 -13.56 -25.66
N LYS A 343 -5.05 -13.95 -26.94
CA LYS A 343 -5.61 -13.20 -28.05
C LYS A 343 -7.08 -12.87 -27.80
N LEU A 344 -7.37 -11.69 -27.27
CA LEU A 344 -8.71 -11.10 -27.30
C LEU A 344 -8.86 -10.31 -28.60
N ASN A 345 -9.73 -10.81 -29.46
CA ASN A 345 -10.08 -10.21 -30.74
C ASN A 345 -10.65 -8.80 -30.53
N SER A 346 -10.12 -7.89 -31.31
CA SER A 346 -10.47 -6.48 -31.42
C SER A 346 -11.88 -6.29 -31.97
N MET A 347 -12.79 -5.68 -31.21
CA MET A 347 -13.82 -4.78 -31.74
C MET A 347 -14.45 -3.95 -30.60
N ALA A 348 -13.96 -2.72 -30.40
CA ALA A 348 -14.71 -1.63 -29.80
C ALA A 348 -14.09 -0.29 -30.23
N ARG A 349 -14.55 0.25 -31.38
CA ARG A 349 -14.24 1.62 -31.81
C ARG A 349 -15.09 2.60 -30.99
N LEU A 350 -14.48 3.35 -30.09
CA LEU A 350 -15.10 4.51 -29.45
C LEU A 350 -15.22 5.66 -30.49
N ARG A 351 -16.45 5.97 -30.92
CA ARG A 351 -16.75 7.17 -31.72
C ARG A 351 -16.98 8.35 -30.77
N MET A 352 -16.05 9.30 -30.76
CA MET A 352 -16.28 10.63 -30.20
C MET A 352 -17.13 11.44 -31.18
N GLY A 353 -18.37 11.75 -30.79
CA GLY A 353 -19.26 12.66 -31.51
C GLY A 353 -19.05 14.09 -31.04
N THR A 354 -18.54 14.95 -31.90
CA THR A 354 -18.62 16.42 -31.73
C THR A 354 -20.02 16.87 -32.15
N LYS A 355 -20.78 17.45 -31.21
CA LYS A 355 -22.01 18.17 -31.56
C LYS A 355 -21.65 19.58 -32.03
N THR A 356 -22.27 19.96 -33.14
CA THR A 356 -22.33 21.26 -33.81
C THR A 356 -22.84 22.38 -32.93
#